data_AF-A0A3C1F7L4-F1
#
_entry.id   AF-A0A3C1F7L4-F1
#
_cell.length_a   1.000
_cell.length_b   1.000
_cell.length_c   1.000
_cell.angle_alpha   90.00
_cell.angle_beta   90.00
_cell.angle_gamma   90.00
#
_symmetry.space_group_name_H-M   'P 1'
#
loop_
_entity.id
_entity.type
_entity.pdbx_description
1 polymer ?
#
loop_
_entity_poly.entity_id
_entity_poly.type
_entity_poly.pdbx_seq_one_letter_code
_entity_poly.pdbx_strand_id
1 'polypeptide(L)'
;MGRFTPADVGAEIHYELLKFKEISRWLVSRLHPSGFRCPRCQADLGGVEARREKWESLEQVRCCECGKKFSAATGTLLEGSKLEPREIFLMADYIDLEVPPRRIAERLKIDVGTVRSWQSKFKALAEVAGA
;
A
#
# COMPACT_ATOMS: atom_id res chain seq x y z
N MET A 1 -15.51 14.72 -33.69
CA MET A 1 -15.95 14.31 -32.32
C MET A 1 -14.99 13.24 -31.84
N GLY A 2 -14.23 13.51 -30.77
CA GLY A 2 -13.39 12.48 -30.15
C GLY A 2 -14.27 11.38 -29.56
N ARG A 3 -13.92 10.12 -29.80
CA ARG A 3 -14.52 8.96 -29.14
C ARG A 3 -13.45 8.35 -28.25
N PHE A 4 -13.79 8.00 -27.03
CA PHE A 4 -12.95 7.16 -26.17
C PHE A 4 -13.75 5.89 -25.86
N THR A 5 -13.04 4.78 -25.71
CA THR A 5 -13.57 3.47 -25.34
C THR A 5 -12.96 3.03 -24.01
N PRO A 6 -13.59 2.07 -23.31
CA PRO A 6 -12.96 1.46 -22.13
C PRO A 6 -11.61 0.80 -22.43
N ALA A 7 -11.40 0.34 -23.68
CA ALA A 7 -10.13 -0.25 -24.08
C ALA A 7 -8.99 0.79 -24.09
N ASP A 8 -9.30 2.05 -24.45
CA ASP A 8 -8.33 3.15 -24.46
C ASP A 8 -7.89 3.47 -23.03
N VAL A 9 -8.84 3.63 -22.11
CA VAL A 9 -8.55 3.82 -20.67
C VAL A 9 -7.76 2.63 -20.13
N GLY A 10 -8.17 1.42 -20.49
CA GLY A 10 -7.49 0.19 -20.12
C GLY A 10 -6.04 0.14 -20.63
N ALA A 11 -5.71 0.70 -21.78
CA ALA A 11 -4.35 0.73 -22.30
C ALA A 11 -3.48 1.77 -21.59
N GLU A 12 -4.09 2.87 -21.15
CA GLU A 12 -3.38 3.99 -20.52
C GLU A 12 -3.31 3.92 -19.01
N ILE A 13 -4.15 3.13 -18.34
CA ILE A 13 -4.14 3.06 -16.87
C ILE A 13 -2.86 2.40 -16.33
N HIS A 14 -2.11 3.16 -15.54
CA HIS A 14 -0.91 2.72 -14.84
C HIS A 14 -0.82 3.44 -13.49
N TYR A 15 -0.09 2.84 -12.54
CA TYR A 15 -0.09 3.32 -11.16
C TYR A 15 0.48 4.75 -11.00
N GLU A 16 1.28 5.23 -11.95
CA GLU A 16 1.87 6.58 -11.87
C GLU A 16 0.83 7.70 -12.04
N LEU A 17 -0.34 7.40 -12.62
CA LEU A 17 -1.48 8.32 -12.65
C LEU A 17 -2.05 8.61 -11.26
N LEU A 18 -1.81 7.70 -10.30
CA LEU A 18 -2.23 7.91 -8.91
C LEU A 18 -1.24 8.84 -8.21
N LYS A 19 -1.76 9.69 -7.32
CA LYS A 19 -0.92 10.58 -6.51
C LYS A 19 -0.35 9.84 -5.32
N PHE A 20 0.98 9.73 -5.26
CA PHE A 20 1.68 8.97 -4.22
C PHE A 20 1.23 9.33 -2.81
N LYS A 21 1.24 10.62 -2.45
CA LYS A 21 0.90 11.10 -1.10
C LYS A 21 -0.53 10.73 -0.69
N GLU A 22 -1.48 10.73 -1.63
CA GLU A 22 -2.87 10.37 -1.35
C GLU A 22 -3.00 8.86 -1.10
N ILE A 23 -2.39 8.04 -1.96
CA ILE A 23 -2.43 6.58 -1.83
C ILE A 23 -1.66 6.08 -0.61
N SER A 24 -0.47 6.60 -0.35
CA SER A 24 0.34 6.19 0.80
C SER A 24 -0.39 6.52 2.11
N ARG A 25 -0.94 7.73 2.23
CA ARG A 25 -1.73 8.14 3.40
C ARG A 25 -2.97 7.28 3.58
N TRP A 26 -3.68 6.97 2.50
CA TRP A 26 -4.82 6.07 2.53
C TRP A 26 -4.42 4.69 3.04
N LEU A 27 -3.38 4.07 2.48
CA LEU A 27 -2.87 2.77 2.91
C LEU A 27 -2.47 2.78 4.39
N VAL A 28 -1.65 3.76 4.81
CA VAL A 28 -1.18 3.89 6.19
C VAL A 28 -2.34 4.01 7.18
N SER A 29 -3.40 4.74 6.83
CA SER A 29 -4.58 4.87 7.70
C SER A 29 -5.32 3.55 7.92
N ARG A 30 -5.21 2.57 6.99
CA ARG A 30 -5.84 1.24 7.12
C ARG A 30 -4.93 0.25 7.83
N LEU A 31 -3.62 0.39 7.64
CA LEU A 31 -2.62 -0.41 8.34
C LEU A 31 -2.52 -0.06 9.82
N HIS A 32 -2.79 1.20 10.18
CA HIS A 32 -2.64 1.72 11.53
C HIS A 32 -3.89 2.46 11.99
N PRO A 33 -5.01 1.76 12.23
CA PRO A 33 -6.25 2.39 12.69
C PRO A 33 -6.09 3.11 14.03
N SER A 34 -5.15 2.64 14.88
CA SER A 34 -4.81 3.25 16.18
C SER A 34 -3.93 4.50 16.07
N GLY A 35 -3.61 4.94 14.85
CA GLY A 35 -2.81 6.12 14.56
C GLY A 35 -1.29 5.88 14.62
N PHE A 36 -0.54 6.98 14.62
CA PHE A 36 0.92 6.97 14.51
C PHE A 36 1.59 6.65 15.85
N ARG A 37 1.71 5.35 16.15
CA ARG A 37 2.31 4.84 17.39
C ARG A 37 3.61 4.09 17.14
N CYS A 38 4.51 4.11 18.12
CA CYS A 38 5.72 3.30 18.06
C CYS A 38 5.40 1.81 18.23
N PRO A 39 5.84 0.92 17.32
CA PRO A 39 5.57 -0.52 17.45
C PRO A 39 6.33 -1.20 18.59
N ARG A 40 7.25 -0.52 19.27
CA ARG A 40 8.01 -1.08 20.42
C ARG A 40 7.47 -0.62 21.77
N CYS A 41 7.35 0.70 21.97
CA CYS A 41 6.91 1.25 23.26
C CYS A 41 5.49 1.82 23.25
N GLN A 42 4.78 1.76 22.12
CA GLN A 42 3.39 2.24 21.95
C GLN A 42 3.17 3.74 22.18
N ALA A 43 4.25 4.51 22.37
CA ALA A 43 4.21 5.95 22.48
C ALA A 43 3.54 6.57 21.24
N ASP A 44 2.67 7.55 21.47
CA ASP A 44 2.07 8.37 20.42
C ASP A 44 3.12 9.36 19.89
N LEU A 45 3.36 9.33 18.58
CA LEU A 45 4.35 10.16 17.90
C LEU A 45 3.69 11.27 17.07
N GLY A 46 2.38 11.48 17.23
CA GLY A 46 1.56 12.39 16.44
C GLY A 46 1.81 13.87 16.65
N GLY A 47 2.64 14.26 17.63
CA GLY A 47 2.89 15.66 17.99
C GLY A 47 3.81 16.45 17.03
N VAL A 48 4.44 15.80 16.05
CA VAL A 48 5.32 16.46 15.07
C VAL A 48 4.83 16.16 13.65
N GLU A 49 4.25 17.16 12.99
CA GLU A 49 3.64 17.03 11.66
C GLU A 49 4.63 16.51 10.61
N ALA A 50 5.84 17.08 10.53
CA ALA A 50 6.87 16.62 9.60
C ALA A 50 7.26 15.14 9.78
N ARG A 51 7.19 14.62 11.02
CA ARG A 51 7.45 13.20 11.29
C ARG A 51 6.28 12.34 10.83
N ARG A 52 5.05 12.80 11.06
CA ARG A 52 3.84 12.16 10.57
C ARG A 52 3.86 12.08 9.04
N GLU A 53 4.19 13.16 8.35
CA GLU A 53 4.25 13.16 6.87
C GLU A 53 5.26 12.15 6.33
N LYS A 54 6.47 12.08 6.91
CA LYS A 54 7.46 11.05 6.54
C LYS A 54 6.92 9.63 6.73
N TRP A 55 6.29 9.39 7.88
CA TRP A 55 5.71 8.08 8.19
C TRP A 55 4.53 7.72 7.26
N GLU A 56 3.66 8.69 6.94
CA GLU A 56 2.57 8.54 5.97
C GLU A 56 3.09 8.31 4.53
N SER A 57 4.30 8.79 4.22
CA SER A 57 5.05 8.49 2.98
C SER A 57 5.83 7.17 3.05
N LEU A 58 5.63 6.35 4.08
CA LEU A 58 6.32 5.08 4.34
C LEU A 58 7.84 5.20 4.53
N GLU A 59 8.33 6.41 4.82
CA GLU A 59 9.72 6.64 5.17
C GLU A 59 10.01 6.17 6.60
N GLN A 60 11.29 5.92 6.88
CA GLN A 60 11.74 5.58 8.22
C GLN A 60 11.70 6.80 9.15
N VAL A 61 11.09 6.60 10.31
CA VAL A 61 11.04 7.54 11.43
C VAL A 61 11.69 6.93 12.66
N ARG A 62 12.15 7.79 13.56
CA ARG A 62 12.72 7.40 14.85
C ARG A 62 11.77 7.80 15.97
N CYS A 63 11.45 6.85 16.85
CA CYS A 63 10.72 7.11 18.09
C CYS A 63 11.56 8.00 19.03
N CYS A 64 10.98 9.07 19.56
CA CYS A 64 11.65 9.95 20.53
C CYS A 64 11.78 9.32 21.92
N GLU A 65 10.86 8.42 22.30
CA GLU A 65 10.86 7.78 23.62
C GLU A 65 11.88 6.63 23.72
N CYS A 66 11.90 5.72 22.75
CA CYS A 66 12.71 4.48 22.84
C CYS A 66 13.80 4.35 21.76
N GLY A 67 13.93 5.34 20.87
CA GLY A 67 14.96 5.37 19.82
C GLY A 67 14.77 4.38 18.65
N LYS A 68 13.73 3.52 18.66
CA LYS A 68 13.49 2.56 17.58
C LYS A 68 13.26 3.28 16.25
N LYS A 69 13.94 2.80 15.19
CA LYS A 69 13.66 3.17 13.80
C LYS A 69 12.61 2.21 13.21
N PHE A 70 11.62 2.74 12.52
CA PHE A 70 10.55 1.97 11.87
C PHE A 70 9.88 2.82 10.79
N SER A 71 9.11 2.22 9.89
CA SER A 71 8.22 2.95 8.96
C SER A 71 6.78 2.48 9.15
N ALA A 72 5.83 3.07 8.42
CA ALA A 72 4.46 2.57 8.44
C ALA A 72 4.32 1.16 7.82
N ALA A 73 5.35 0.64 7.16
CA ALA A 73 5.36 -0.74 6.67
C ALA A 73 5.75 -1.75 7.76
N THR A 74 6.48 -1.33 8.80
CA THR A 74 7.00 -2.22 9.85
C THR A 74 5.87 -2.93 10.61
N GLY A 75 5.93 -4.25 10.70
CA GLY A 75 4.92 -5.08 11.36
C GLY A 75 3.62 -5.20 10.56
N THR A 76 3.63 -4.86 9.27
CA THR A 76 2.43 -4.90 8.41
C THR A 76 2.63 -5.80 7.20
N LEU A 77 1.58 -6.01 6.42
CA LEU A 77 1.62 -6.75 5.15
C LEU A 77 2.58 -6.14 4.11
N LEU A 78 2.92 -4.84 4.26
CA LEU A 78 3.87 -4.11 3.41
C LEU A 78 5.33 -4.39 3.78
N GLU A 79 5.61 -5.00 4.93
CA GLU A 79 6.98 -5.22 5.39
C GLU A 79 7.77 -6.09 4.41
N GLY A 80 8.95 -5.61 4.01
CA GLY A 80 9.80 -6.29 3.03
C GLY A 80 9.29 -6.24 1.59
N SER A 81 8.16 -5.58 1.32
CA SER A 81 7.68 -5.36 -0.05
C SER A 81 8.65 -4.45 -0.81
N LYS A 82 8.95 -4.82 -2.06
CA LYS A 82 9.62 -3.95 -3.03
C LYS A 82 8.66 -3.16 -3.91
N LEU A 83 7.36 -3.46 -3.80
CA LEU A 83 6.33 -2.72 -4.53
C LEU A 83 6.06 -1.38 -3.88
N GLU A 84 5.83 -0.39 -4.72
CA GLU A 84 5.39 0.93 -4.35
C GLU A 84 3.91 0.90 -3.88
N PRO A 85 3.53 1.75 -2.91
CA PRO A 85 2.13 1.97 -2.50
C PRO A 85 1.09 2.01 -3.62
N ARG A 86 1.38 2.72 -4.71
CA ARG A 86 0.47 2.87 -5.84
C ARG A 86 0.32 1.58 -6.64
N GLU A 87 1.38 0.80 -6.78
CA GLU A 87 1.33 -0.53 -7.41
C GLU A 87 0.46 -1.48 -6.58
N ILE A 88 0.63 -1.48 -5.27
CA ILE A 88 -0.14 -2.33 -4.35
C ILE A 88 -1.61 -1.95 -4.37
N PHE A 89 -1.91 -0.65 -4.37
CA PHE A 89 -3.28 -0.14 -4.46
C PHE A 89 -3.96 -0.57 -5.76
N LEU A 90 -3.31 -0.33 -6.91
CA LEU A 90 -3.88 -0.69 -8.21
C LEU A 90 -3.96 -2.22 -8.40
N MET A 91 -3.02 -2.98 -7.83
CA MET A 91 -3.08 -4.44 -7.81
C MET A 91 -4.30 -4.93 -7.02
N ALA A 92 -4.56 -4.35 -5.85
CA ALA A 92 -5.71 -4.72 -5.03
C ALA A 92 -7.03 -4.46 -5.78
N ASP A 93 -7.14 -3.32 -6.45
CA ASP A 93 -8.29 -2.98 -7.31
C ASP A 93 -8.48 -4.02 -8.44
N TYR A 94 -7.41 -4.37 -9.16
CA TYR A 94 -7.49 -5.41 -10.19
C TYR A 94 -7.82 -6.81 -9.65
N ILE A 95 -7.40 -7.14 -8.43
CA ILE A 95 -7.75 -8.40 -7.78
C ILE A 95 -9.24 -8.43 -7.44
N ASP A 96 -9.79 -7.33 -6.90
CA ASP A 96 -11.22 -7.19 -6.59
C ASP A 96 -12.09 -7.29 -7.85
N LEU A 97 -11.62 -6.72 -8.96
CA LEU A 97 -12.24 -6.84 -10.29
C LEU A 97 -12.01 -8.20 -10.98
N GLU A 98 -11.45 -9.18 -10.27
CA GLU A 98 -11.17 -10.53 -10.75
C GLU A 98 -10.31 -10.59 -12.04
N VAL A 99 -9.44 -9.60 -12.26
CA VAL A 99 -8.55 -9.57 -13.41
C VAL A 99 -7.57 -10.75 -13.33
N PRO A 100 -7.36 -11.53 -14.42
CA PRO A 100 -6.44 -12.67 -14.39
C PRO A 100 -5.02 -12.27 -13.97
N PRO A 101 -4.34 -13.03 -13.09
CA PRO A 101 -3.03 -12.64 -12.53
C PRO A 101 -1.95 -12.31 -13.57
N ARG A 102 -1.97 -12.99 -14.72
CA ARG A 102 -1.04 -12.69 -15.83
C ARG A 102 -1.26 -11.29 -16.39
N ARG A 103 -2.52 -10.88 -16.55
CA ARG A 103 -2.86 -9.55 -17.06
C ARG A 103 -2.53 -8.45 -16.07
N ILE A 104 -2.66 -8.72 -14.77
CA ILE A 104 -2.19 -7.81 -13.70
C ILE A 104 -0.67 -7.66 -13.77
N ALA A 105 0.05 -8.77 -13.86
CA ALA A 105 1.51 -8.80 -13.95
C ALA A 105 2.03 -8.02 -15.17
N GLU A 106 1.41 -8.21 -16.33
CA GLU A 106 1.70 -7.45 -17.56
C GLU A 106 1.46 -5.95 -17.39
N ARG A 107 0.32 -5.56 -16.81
CA ARG A 107 -0.04 -4.14 -16.61
C ARG A 107 0.87 -3.42 -15.62
N LEU A 108 1.21 -4.08 -14.52
CA LEU A 108 2.07 -3.53 -13.49
C LEU A 108 3.56 -3.75 -13.78
N LYS A 109 3.91 -4.51 -14.82
CA LYS A 109 5.29 -4.88 -15.19
C LYS A 109 6.04 -5.57 -14.04
N ILE A 110 5.37 -6.49 -13.36
CA ILE A 110 5.90 -7.28 -12.24
C ILE A 110 5.80 -8.78 -12.51
N ASP A 111 6.45 -9.60 -11.69
CA ASP A 111 6.35 -11.05 -11.79
C ASP A 111 4.94 -11.57 -11.39
N VAL A 112 4.42 -12.56 -12.12
CA VAL A 112 3.11 -13.16 -11.84
C VAL A 112 3.07 -13.89 -10.48
N GLY A 113 4.21 -14.43 -10.02
CA GLY A 113 4.37 -14.97 -8.68
C GLY A 113 4.21 -13.91 -7.60
N THR A 114 4.65 -12.67 -7.87
CA THR A 114 4.37 -11.52 -6.99
C THR A 114 2.87 -11.30 -6.86
N VAL A 115 2.13 -11.22 -7.97
CA VAL A 115 0.66 -11.05 -7.95
C VAL A 115 -0.01 -12.15 -7.13
N ARG A 116 0.37 -13.41 -7.35
CA ARG A 116 -0.19 -14.56 -6.60
C ARG A 116 0.12 -14.50 -5.11
N SER A 117 1.35 -14.12 -4.75
CA SER A 117 1.74 -13.93 -3.34
C SER A 117 0.86 -12.87 -2.67
N TRP A 118 0.59 -11.77 -3.37
CA TRP A 118 -0.30 -10.71 -2.89
C TRP A 118 -1.76 -11.15 -2.79
N GLN A 119 -2.29 -11.91 -3.75
CA GLN A 119 -3.61 -12.53 -3.63
C GLN A 119 -3.74 -13.38 -2.36
N SER A 120 -2.75 -14.23 -2.08
CA SER A 120 -2.72 -15.02 -0.85
C SER A 120 -2.66 -14.16 0.40
N LYS A 121 -1.87 -13.08 0.41
CA LYS A 121 -1.80 -12.12 1.53
C LYS A 121 -3.16 -11.46 1.77
N PHE A 122 -3.82 -10.96 0.73
CA PHE A 122 -5.14 -10.32 0.86
C PHE A 122 -6.20 -11.30 1.34
N LYS A 123 -6.20 -12.54 0.83
CA LYS A 123 -7.10 -13.58 1.28
C LYS A 123 -6.93 -13.89 2.78
N ALA A 124 -5.69 -14.09 3.22
CA ALA A 124 -5.40 -14.34 4.64
C ALA A 124 -5.87 -13.19 5.54
N LEU A 125 -5.74 -11.94 5.08
CA LEU A 125 -6.23 -10.77 5.82
C LEU A 125 -7.76 -10.69 5.87
N ALA A 126 -8.45 -11.03 4.78
CA ALA A 126 -9.91 -11.06 4.74
C ALA A 126 -10.47 -12.14 5.67
N GLU A 127 -9.82 -13.31 5.76
CA GLU A 127 -10.21 -14.39 6.67
C GLU A 127 -10.06 -13.99 8.14
N VAL A 128 -9.02 -13.22 8.49
CA VAL A 128 -8.82 -12.70 9.86
C VAL A 128 -9.80 -11.56 10.18
N ALA A 129 -10.16 -10.73 9.20
CA ALA A 129 -11.09 -9.61 9.40
C ALA A 129 -12.58 -10.03 9.43
N GLY A 130 -12.89 -11.22 8.89
CA GLY A 130 -14.23 -11.82 8.89
C GLY A 130 -14.52 -12.77 10.05
N ALA A 131 -13.57 -12.93 10.98
CA ALA A 131 -13.70 -13.70 12.22
C ALA A 131 -13.85 -12.75 13.43
#